data_AF-A6GXT1-F1
#
_entry.id   AF-A6GXT1-F1
#
_cell.length_a   1.000
_cell.length_b   1.000
_cell.length_c   1.000
_cell.angle_alpha   90.00
_cell.angle_beta   90.00
_cell.angle_gamma   90.00
#
_symmetry.space_group_name_H-M   'P 1'
#
loop_
_entity.id
_entity.type
_entity.pdbx_description
1 polymer ?
#
loop_
_entity_poly.entity_id
_entity_poly.type
_entity_poly.pdbx_seq_one_letter_code
_entity_poly.pdbx_strand_id
1 'polypeptide(L)'
;MKSLCYSVRLSSLTEISDKCYKAIAFDGSEALIPKSQVFGQDYSVSKSEAYWISAWILEQKSIQYSRKKQATFDSDTRKEVPVWVVEKNEPIKIEPLENNTIKELKK
;
A
#
# COMPACT_ATOMS: atom_id res chain seq x y z
N MET A 1 -12.30 -5.32 -11.54
CA MET A 1 -12.52 -5.35 -10.07
C MET A 1 -11.30 -4.73 -9.37
N LYS A 2 -11.40 -4.14 -8.18
CA LYS A 2 -10.22 -3.55 -7.49
C LYS A 2 -9.74 -4.49 -6.38
N SER A 3 -8.44 -4.77 -6.36
CA SER A 3 -7.79 -5.63 -5.37
C SER A 3 -6.73 -4.85 -4.60
N LEU A 4 -6.85 -4.82 -3.27
CA LEU A 4 -5.81 -4.29 -2.40
C LEU A 4 -4.61 -5.24 -2.42
N CYS A 5 -3.41 -4.70 -2.63
CA CYS A 5 -2.16 -5.44 -2.61
C CYS A 5 -1.17 -4.80 -1.63
N TYR A 6 -0.34 -5.64 -1.01
CA TYR A 6 0.80 -5.19 -0.21
C TYR A 6 2.10 -5.48 -0.96
N SER A 7 3.09 -4.60 -0.76
CA SER A 7 4.46 -4.84 -1.20
C SER A 7 5.14 -5.76 -0.18
N VAL A 8 5.32 -7.02 -0.56
CA VAL A 8 5.90 -8.06 0.28
C VAL A 8 7.35 -8.28 -0.13
N ARG A 9 8.27 -8.06 0.81
CA ARG A 9 9.68 -8.38 0.63
C ARG A 9 9.89 -9.87 0.89
N LEU A 10 10.43 -10.57 -0.09
CA LEU A 10 10.66 -12.00 -0.01
C LEU A 10 12.15 -12.27 -0.19
N SER A 11 12.64 -13.29 0.52
CA SER A 11 13.98 -13.85 0.27
C SER A 11 14.01 -14.60 -1.05
N SER A 12 12.91 -15.27 -1.41
CA SER A 12 12.75 -15.96 -2.69
C SER A 12 11.27 -16.07 -3.05
N LEU A 13 10.98 -15.99 -4.35
CA LEU A 13 9.69 -16.32 -4.94
C LEU A 13 9.95 -17.29 -6.09
N THR A 14 9.78 -18.59 -5.82
CA THR A 14 10.10 -19.65 -6.79
C THR A 14 8.83 -20.19 -7.41
N GLU A 15 8.82 -20.33 -8.73
CA GLU A 15 7.74 -21.03 -9.42
C GLU A 15 7.83 -22.53 -9.16
N ILE A 16 6.78 -23.11 -8.57
CA ILE A 16 6.72 -24.55 -8.29
C ILE A 16 5.74 -25.28 -9.20
N SER A 17 4.85 -24.54 -9.86
CA SER A 17 3.89 -25.07 -10.85
C SER A 17 3.34 -23.92 -11.70
N ASP A 18 2.64 -24.26 -12.78
CA ASP A 18 2.00 -23.29 -13.68
C ASP A 18 1.07 -22.31 -12.98
N LYS A 19 0.53 -22.68 -11.80
CA LYS A 19 -0.49 -21.91 -11.07
C LYS A 19 -0.05 -21.43 -9.69
N CYS A 20 1.16 -21.78 -9.22
CA CYS A 20 1.57 -21.49 -7.86
C CYS A 20 3.05 -21.10 -7.74
N TYR A 21 3.30 -20.09 -6.91
CA TYR A 21 4.61 -19.72 -6.41
C TYR A 21 4.80 -20.20 -4.97
N LYS A 22 6.02 -20.62 -4.64
CA LYS A 22 6.49 -20.76 -3.27
C LYS A 22 7.20 -19.47 -2.85
N ALA A 23 6.61 -18.76 -1.92
CA ALA A 23 7.17 -17.55 -1.31
C ALA A 23 7.90 -17.90 -0.02
N ILE A 24 9.12 -17.40 0.14
CA ILE A 24 9.94 -17.55 1.34
C ILE A 24 10.27 -16.16 1.86
N ALA A 25 9.85 -15.84 3.08
CA ALA A 25 10.17 -14.59 3.75
C ALA A 25 11.56 -14.64 4.42
N PHE A 26 12.08 -13.48 4.82
CA PHE A 26 13.42 -13.36 5.42
C PHE A 26 13.54 -13.99 6.82
N ASP A 27 12.41 -14.26 7.48
CA ASP A 27 12.37 -15.00 8.75
C ASP A 27 12.34 -16.52 8.57
N GLY A 28 12.34 -17.01 7.33
CA GLY A 28 12.23 -18.42 6.99
C GLY A 28 10.79 -18.93 6.89
N SER A 29 9.77 -18.10 7.13
CA SER A 29 8.38 -18.50 6.92
C SER A 29 8.09 -18.71 5.43
N GLU A 30 7.30 -19.74 5.13
CA GLU A 30 6.98 -20.13 3.75
C GLU A 30 5.47 -20.09 3.50
N ALA A 31 5.08 -19.71 2.30
CA ALA A 31 3.69 -19.79 1.86
C ALA A 31 3.58 -20.14 0.38
N LEU A 32 2.52 -20.87 0.05
CA LEU A 32 2.10 -21.12 -1.32
C LEU A 32 1.12 -20.02 -1.76
N ILE A 33 1.52 -19.26 -2.77
CA ILE A 33 0.77 -18.13 -3.30
C ILE A 33 0.34 -18.46 -4.74
N PRO A 34 -0.97 -18.43 -5.08
CA PRO A 34 -1.41 -18.60 -6.45
C PRO A 34 -0.87 -17.49 -7.35
N LYS A 35 -0.44 -17.81 -8.58
CA LYS A 35 0.10 -16.79 -9.52
C LYS A 35 -0.90 -15.68 -9.83
N SER A 36 -2.19 -15.99 -9.82
CA SER A 36 -3.26 -15.00 -10.03
C SER A 36 -3.31 -13.91 -8.95
N GLN A 37 -2.71 -14.16 -7.78
CA GLN A 37 -2.67 -13.24 -6.66
C GLN A 37 -1.36 -12.45 -6.56
N VAL A 38 -0.43 -12.67 -7.49
CA VAL A 38 0.83 -11.92 -7.63
C VAL A 38 0.70 -10.97 -8.82
N PHE A 39 0.74 -9.67 -8.55
CA PHE A 39 0.48 -8.62 -9.53
C PHE A 39 1.76 -8.11 -10.22
N GLY A 40 2.93 -8.54 -9.73
CA GLY A 40 4.22 -8.22 -10.32
C GLY A 40 5.23 -7.81 -9.27
N GLN A 41 6.40 -7.38 -9.72
CA GLN A 41 7.48 -6.91 -8.87
C GLN A 41 7.26 -5.43 -8.49
N ASP A 42 7.61 -5.08 -7.26
CA ASP A 42 7.66 -3.70 -6.79
C ASP A 42 9.07 -3.12 -7.02
N TYR A 43 9.25 -2.48 -8.17
CA TYR A 43 10.52 -1.85 -8.57
C TYR A 43 10.92 -0.62 -7.75
N SER A 44 10.04 -0.12 -6.88
CA SER A 44 10.39 1.02 -6.03
C SER A 44 11.09 0.61 -4.73
N VAL A 45 11.33 -0.69 -4.52
CA VAL A 45 12.18 -1.23 -3.46
C VAL A 45 13.52 -1.65 -4.05
N SER A 46 14.61 -1.02 -3.63
CA SER A 46 15.95 -1.24 -4.20
C SER A 46 16.85 -2.21 -3.41
N LYS A 47 16.55 -2.45 -2.13
CA LYS A 47 17.41 -3.26 -1.24
C LYS A 47 17.10 -4.75 -1.24
N SER A 48 15.97 -5.14 -1.80
CA SER A 48 15.46 -6.51 -1.77
C SER A 48 14.40 -6.69 -2.84
N GLU A 49 14.25 -7.91 -3.33
CA GLU A 49 13.13 -8.28 -4.18
C GLU A 49 11.82 -8.14 -3.41
N ALA A 50 10.91 -7.34 -3.95
CA ALA A 50 9.59 -7.10 -3.39
C ALA A 50 8.53 -7.35 -4.46
N TYR A 51 7.39 -7.90 -4.05
CA TYR A 51 6.32 -8.28 -4.96
C TYR A 51 4.98 -7.75 -4.46
N TRP A 52 4.14 -7.34 -5.40
CA TRP A 52 2.77 -6.96 -5.13
C TRP A 52 1.91 -8.21 -5.02
N ILE A 53 1.47 -8.51 -3.81
CA ILE A 53 0.63 -9.68 -3.52
C ILE A 53 -0.68 -9.20 -2.91
N SER A 54 -1.79 -9.81 -3.35
CA SER A 54 -3.12 -9.44 -2.83
C SER A 54 -3.20 -9.56 -1.30
N ALA A 55 -3.86 -8.60 -0.65
CA ALA A 55 -4.02 -8.59 0.81
C ALA A 55 -4.80 -9.81 1.30
N TRP A 56 -5.87 -10.17 0.58
CA TRP A 56 -6.76 -11.29 0.92
C TRP A 56 -6.02 -12.63 1.04
N ILE A 57 -5.11 -12.96 0.12
CA ILE A 57 -4.37 -14.23 0.23
C ILE A 57 -3.37 -14.18 1.39
N LEU A 58 -2.74 -13.04 1.63
CA LEU A 58 -1.73 -12.88 2.69
C LEU A 58 -2.35 -13.02 4.09
N GLU A 59 -3.59 -12.60 4.28
CA GLU A 59 -4.32 -12.77 5.54
C GLU A 59 -4.63 -14.24 5.87
N GLN A 60 -4.68 -15.11 4.86
CA GLN A 60 -4.94 -16.54 5.03
C GLN A 60 -3.67 -17.39 5.19
N LYS A 61 -2.48 -16.78 5.05
CA LYS A 61 -1.20 -17.49 5.06
C LYS A 61 -0.35 -17.07 6.25
N SER A 62 0.37 -18.02 6.83
CA SER A 62 1.32 -17.81 7.92
C SER A 62 2.70 -17.38 7.39
N ILE A 63 2.75 -16.31 6.60
CA ILE A 63 4.01 -15.70 6.12
C ILE A 63 4.17 -14.31 6.74
N GLN A 64 5.40 -13.93 7.04
CA GLN A 64 5.71 -12.60 7.55
C GLN A 64 5.69 -11.57 6.42
N TYR A 65 4.97 -10.46 6.61
CA TYR A 65 4.94 -9.33 5.67
C TYR A 65 4.61 -8.02 6.38
N SER A 66 4.86 -6.89 5.71
CA SER A 66 4.49 -5.55 6.18
C SER A 66 3.24 -5.04 5.47
N ARG A 67 2.32 -4.43 6.22
CA ARG A 67 1.13 -3.75 5.68
C ARG A 67 1.35 -2.27 5.36
N LYS A 68 2.58 -1.75 5.58
CA LYS A 68 2.88 -0.31 5.47
C LYS A 68 2.74 0.22 4.05
N LYS A 69 3.15 -0.57 3.06
CA LYS A 69 3.15 -0.17 1.66
C LYS A 69 2.06 -0.93 0.92
N GLN A 70 1.03 -0.20 0.52
CA GLN A 70 -0.17 -0.72 -0.09
C GLN A 70 -0.47 0.02 -1.39
N ALA A 71 -1.02 -0.70 -2.35
CA ALA A 71 -1.49 -0.14 -3.62
C ALA A 71 -2.74 -0.91 -4.07
N THR A 72 -3.59 -0.25 -4.84
CA THR A 72 -4.80 -0.86 -5.38
C THR A 72 -4.53 -1.22 -6.83
N PHE A 73 -4.76 -2.48 -7.19
CA PHE A 73 -4.62 -2.96 -8.57
C PHE A 73 -5.99 -3.28 -9.14
N ASP A 74 -6.16 -3.05 -10.43
CA ASP A 74 -7.30 -3.56 -11.15
C ASP A 74 -7.07 -5.05 -11.49
N SER A 75 -7.97 -5.93 -11.07
CA SER A 75 -7.85 -7.38 -11.20
C SER A 75 -7.81 -7.86 -12.66
N ASP A 76 -8.42 -7.09 -13.57
CA ASP A 76 -8.58 -7.46 -14.98
C ASP A 76 -7.35 -7.00 -15.78
N THR A 77 -6.94 -5.75 -15.58
CA THR A 77 -5.79 -5.16 -16.28
C THR A 77 -4.45 -5.40 -15.60
N ARG A 78 -4.45 -5.84 -14.33
CA ARG A 78 -3.29 -5.96 -13.44
C ARG A 78 -2.47 -4.67 -13.29
N LYS A 79 -3.07 -3.52 -13.59
CA LYS A 79 -2.41 -2.22 -13.47
C LYS A 79 -2.76 -1.58 -12.13
N GLU A 80 -1.78 -0.86 -11.59
CA GLU A 80 -2.00 -0.02 -10.42
C GLU A 80 -3.01 1.08 -10.77
N VAL A 81 -3.97 1.28 -9.87
CA VAL A 81 -5.00 2.31 -9.98
C VAL A 81 -4.60 3.46 -9.05
N PRO A 82 -4.46 4.70 -9.57
CA PRO A 82 -4.10 5.84 -8.74
C PRO A 82 -5.23 6.12 -7.73
N VAL A 83 -4.86 6.22 -6.45
CA VAL A 83 -5.76 6.66 -5.39
C VAL A 83 -5.56 8.17 -5.22
N TRP A 84 -6.61 8.94 -5.52
CA TRP A 84 -6.64 10.37 -5.22
C TRP A 84 -7.42 10.60 -3.94
N VAL A 85 -6.92 11.51 -3.09
CA VAL A 85 -7.64 11.99 -1.89
C VAL A 85 -8.21 13.35 -2.25
N VAL A 86 -9.52 13.49 -2.25
CA VAL A 86 -10.19 14.79 -2.41
C VAL A 86 -10.47 15.34 -1.04
N GLU A 87 -9.76 16.40 -0.67
CA GLU A 87 -10.04 17.20 0.51
C GLU A 87 -10.86 18.41 0.10
N LYS A 88 -12.01 18.61 0.76
CA LYS A 88 -12.86 19.79 0.59
C LYS A 88 -12.55 20.76 1.72
N ASN A 89 -11.92 21.88 1.41
CA ASN A 89 -11.73 22.97 2.37
C ASN A 89 -12.98 23.85 2.41
N GLU A 90 -13.60 23.96 3.58
CA GLU A 90 -14.70 24.90 3.80
C GLU A 90 -14.14 26.20 4.41
N PRO A 91 -14.43 27.38 3.83
CA PRO A 91 -13.94 28.64 4.37
C PRO A 91 -14.55 28.90 5.75
N ILE A 92 -13.70 29.20 6.73
CA ILE A 92 -14.15 29.64 8.05
C ILE A 92 -14.55 31.11 7.92
N LYS A 93 -15.81 31.42 8.22
CA LYS A 93 -16.30 32.80 8.27
C LYS A 93 -15.72 33.47 9.52
N ILE A 94 -14.85 34.45 9.33
CA ILE A 94 -14.33 35.30 10.41
C ILE A 94 -15.28 36.48 10.56
N GLU A 95 -15.87 36.65 11.75
CA GLU A 95 -16.67 37.84 12.05
C GLU A 95 -15.76 39.06 12.24
N PRO A 96 -16.20 40.26 11.82
CA PRO A 96 -15.43 41.47 12.04
C PRO A 96 -15.24 41.71 13.55
N LEU A 97 -13.99 41.88 13.98
CA LEU A 97 -13.69 42.29 15.35
C LEU A 97 -14.15 43.74 15.54
N GLU A 98 -14.95 44.01 16.58
CA GLU A 98 -15.42 45.36 16.92
C GLU A 98 -14.27 46.32 17.25
N ASN A 99 -13.11 45.79 17.64
CA ASN A 99 -11.97 46.61 18.05
C ASN A 99 -10.63 45.93 17.70
N ASN A 100 -9.84 46.59 16.83
CA ASN A 100 -8.50 46.16 16.42
C ASN A 100 -7.39 46.76 17.28
N THR A 101 -7.63 47.00 18.58
CA THR A 101 -6.60 47.55 19.47
C THR A 101 -5.53 46.49 19.74
N ILE A 102 -4.38 46.63 19.08
CA ILE A 102 -3.19 45.80 19.31
C ILE A 102 -2.57 46.22 20.63
N LYS A 103 -2.56 45.31 21.62
CA LYS A 103 -2.04 45.60 22.99
C LYS A 103 -0.57 46.05 22.98
N GLU A 104 0.22 45.61 22.01
CA GLU A 104 1.64 45.95 21.84
C GLU A 104 1.88 47.39 21.35
N LEU A 105 0.86 48.07 20.81
CA LEU A 105 0.95 49.45 20.33
C LEU A 105 0.47 50.49 21.36
N LYS A 106 0.10 50.05 22.57
CA LYS A 106 -0.20 50.98 23.67
C LYS A 106 1.13 51.48 24.26
N LYS A 107 1.51 52.70 23.89
CA LYS A 107 2.55 53.50 24.57
C LYS A 107 2.06 54.00 25.92
#